data_AF-A0A2M8C0A5-F1
#
_entry.id   AF-A0A2M8C0A5-F1
#
_cell.length_a   1.000
_cell.length_b   1.000
_cell.length_c   1.000
_cell.angle_alpha   90.00
_cell.angle_beta   90.00
_cell.angle_gamma   90.00
#
_symmetry.space_group_name_H-M   'P 1'
#
loop_
_entity.id
_entity.type
_entity.pdbx_description
1 polymer ?
#
loop_
_entity_poly.entity_id
_entity_poly.type
_entity_poly.pdbx_seq_one_letter_code
_entity_poly.pdbx_strand_id
1 'polypeptide(L)'
;MNLICFDLEGPLAPQDNAYELMKLFPGGDKLFEVISRYDDLLTLENRPDYEPGDTLALIAPFLAYHNIKEEQISAMGQRAALTQGTPDLIARLKERGWQIFCISTSYEQYALSITRRLNIPNENVACTSFPLNRIRRLLRKDDFVLLERAEKEIMNFNPFVDDTLIKDNLDHFYWQELPQTNSGKLVSQVKPVGGKRKVEALQHFSAKMGKTLSHWAAIGDSITDFKMLQTVNKAGGLAIAFNANEYALPYATMSLASTNLDDLWIALEGWEKGGRSSVEKIVKGREKADGKGDREHFHWLVETRDITQVLEVHKRIRHLVRKEAAKLG
;
A
#
# COMPACT_ATOMS: atom_id res chain seq x y z
N MET A 1 8.31 0.76 -25.68
CA MET A 1 8.12 1.58 -24.46
C MET A 1 7.60 0.66 -23.38
N ASN A 2 8.38 0.52 -22.30
CA ASN A 2 8.05 -0.33 -21.17
C ASN A 2 7.34 0.49 -20.09
N LEU A 3 6.34 -0.11 -19.44
CA LEU A 3 5.47 0.55 -18.48
C LEU A 3 5.58 -0.19 -17.15
N ILE A 4 5.82 0.54 -16.07
CA ILE A 4 5.98 -0.02 -14.74
C ILE A 4 5.17 0.77 -13.72
N CYS A 5 4.43 0.07 -12.87
CA CYS A 5 3.66 0.66 -11.80
C CYS A 5 4.09 0.08 -10.46
N PHE A 6 4.43 0.96 -9.52
CA PHE A 6 4.81 0.59 -8.16
C PHE A 6 3.65 0.88 -7.20
N ASP A 7 3.44 -0.01 -6.24
CA ASP A 7 2.96 0.45 -4.93
C ASP A 7 4.03 1.30 -4.25
N LEU A 8 3.60 2.23 -3.39
CA LEU A 8 4.51 3.11 -2.67
C LEU A 8 5.09 2.42 -1.43
N GLU A 9 4.24 1.83 -0.60
CA GLU A 9 4.63 1.31 0.72
C GLU A 9 5.05 -0.14 0.62
N GLY A 10 6.23 -0.47 1.14
CA GLY A 10 6.92 -1.72 0.84
C GLY A 10 7.92 -1.52 -0.31
N PRO A 11 7.49 -1.40 -1.58
CA PRO A 11 8.43 -1.27 -2.69
C PRO A 11 9.27 0.01 -2.67
N LEU A 12 8.67 1.21 -2.64
CA LEU A 12 9.41 2.47 -2.75
C LEU A 12 9.82 3.05 -1.39
N ALA A 13 9.01 2.86 -0.36
CA ALA A 13 9.25 3.31 1.01
C ALA A 13 8.88 2.20 2.01
N PRO A 14 9.72 1.90 3.03
CA PRO A 14 9.48 0.74 3.90
C PRO A 14 8.51 1.03 5.07
N GLN A 15 8.12 2.28 5.27
CA GLN A 15 7.29 2.72 6.39
C GLN A 15 5.81 2.49 6.09
N ASP A 16 5.03 2.18 7.13
CA ASP A 16 3.57 2.23 7.12
C ASP A 16 3.13 3.65 7.50
N ASN A 17 2.62 4.43 6.54
CA ASN A 17 2.25 5.81 6.78
C ASN A 17 1.07 5.94 7.74
N ALA A 18 0.14 4.99 7.73
CA ALA A 18 -1.10 5.14 8.48
C ALA A 18 -0.76 5.04 9.98
N TYR A 19 0.10 4.10 10.32
CA TYR A 19 0.64 3.97 11.67
C TYR A 19 1.50 5.17 12.08
N GLU A 20 2.43 5.61 11.23
CA GLU A 20 3.31 6.75 11.55
C GLU A 20 2.55 8.09 11.65
N LEU A 21 1.46 8.27 10.88
CA LEU A 21 0.58 9.44 11.00
C LEU A 21 -0.10 9.49 12.36
N MET A 22 -0.54 8.34 12.85
CA MET A 22 -1.24 8.27 14.13
C MET A 22 -0.29 8.54 15.31
N LYS A 23 1.00 8.27 15.17
CA LYS A 23 2.02 8.65 16.16
C LYS A 23 2.25 10.17 16.27
N LEU A 24 1.67 10.99 15.41
CA LEU A 24 1.79 12.46 15.48
C LEU A 24 1.04 13.08 16.67
N PHE A 25 0.17 12.32 17.35
CA PHE A 25 -0.53 12.75 18.56
C PHE A 25 -0.47 11.67 19.65
N PRO A 26 -0.55 12.05 20.95
CA PRO A 26 -0.45 11.10 22.05
C PRO A 26 -1.53 10.01 22.00
N GLY A 27 -1.12 8.74 22.13
CA GLY A 27 -2.03 7.59 22.15
C GLY A 27 -2.56 7.14 20.79
N GLY A 28 -2.18 7.82 19.69
CA GLY A 28 -2.64 7.45 18.37
C GLY A 28 -2.11 6.10 17.87
N ASP A 29 -0.95 5.65 18.35
CA ASP A 29 -0.43 4.30 18.10
C ASP A 29 -1.38 3.20 18.58
N LYS A 30 -1.87 3.30 19.82
CA LYS A 30 -2.84 2.36 20.40
C LYS A 30 -4.20 2.46 19.73
N LEU A 31 -4.65 3.68 19.43
CA LEU A 31 -5.88 3.93 18.69
C LEU A 31 -5.83 3.26 17.30
N PHE A 32 -4.68 3.35 16.63
CA PHE A 32 -4.46 2.72 15.33
C PHE A 32 -4.52 1.20 15.40
N GLU A 33 -3.95 0.56 16.42
CA GLU A 33 -3.99 -0.90 16.55
C GLU A 33 -5.43 -1.44 16.58
N VAL A 34 -6.34 -0.77 17.29
CA VAL A 34 -7.76 -1.16 17.34
C VAL A 34 -8.48 -0.86 16.03
N ILE A 35 -8.22 0.30 15.41
CA ILE A 35 -8.81 0.65 14.10
C ILE A 35 -8.31 -0.30 12.99
N SER A 36 -7.03 -0.67 13.01
CA SER A 36 -6.44 -1.64 12.08
C SER A 36 -7.06 -3.02 12.27
N ARG A 37 -7.32 -3.45 13.51
CA ARG A 37 -8.05 -4.70 13.76
C ARG A 37 -9.46 -4.66 13.18
N TYR A 38 -10.14 -3.54 13.34
CA TYR A 38 -11.47 -3.35 12.76
C TYR A 38 -11.46 -3.38 11.22
N ASP A 39 -10.47 -2.78 10.57
CA ASP A 39 -10.25 -2.87 9.13
C ASP A 39 -10.09 -4.32 8.64
N ASP A 40 -9.33 -5.15 9.39
CA ASP A 40 -9.20 -6.58 9.09
C ASP A 40 -10.56 -7.30 9.15
N LEU A 41 -11.37 -7.04 10.20
CA LEU A 41 -12.69 -7.64 10.37
C LEU A 41 -13.63 -7.27 9.21
N LEU A 42 -13.65 -6.00 8.82
CA LEU A 42 -14.45 -5.53 7.68
C LEU A 42 -14.03 -6.16 6.35
N THR A 43 -12.71 -6.35 6.17
CA THR A 43 -12.15 -6.99 4.98
C THR A 43 -12.53 -8.47 4.92
N LEU A 44 -12.44 -9.20 6.03
CA LEU A 44 -12.81 -10.62 6.11
C LEU A 44 -14.31 -10.86 5.87
N GLU A 45 -15.17 -9.91 6.25
CA GLU A 45 -16.62 -9.95 6.00
C GLU A 45 -17.01 -9.64 4.54
N ASN A 46 -16.07 -9.23 3.69
CA ASN A 46 -16.33 -8.77 2.32
C ASN A 46 -17.44 -7.70 2.28
N ARG A 47 -17.39 -6.73 3.20
CA ARG A 47 -18.38 -5.66 3.27
C ARG A 47 -18.51 -4.94 1.92
N PRO A 48 -19.74 -4.73 1.41
CA PRO A 48 -19.93 -4.03 0.13
C PRO A 48 -19.24 -2.67 0.11
N ASP A 49 -18.57 -2.37 -1.00
CA ASP A 49 -17.81 -1.13 -1.24
C ASP A 49 -16.62 -0.84 -0.30
N TYR A 50 -16.27 -1.78 0.59
CA TYR A 50 -15.06 -1.73 1.42
C TYR A 50 -13.89 -2.41 0.72
N GLU A 51 -12.75 -1.75 0.66
CA GLU A 51 -11.53 -2.30 0.05
C GLU A 51 -10.39 -2.36 1.08
N PRO A 52 -9.48 -3.35 0.99
CA PRO A 52 -8.30 -3.39 1.84
C PRO A 52 -7.49 -2.10 1.73
N GLY A 53 -7.10 -1.53 2.88
CA GLY A 53 -6.45 -0.22 2.97
C GLY A 53 -7.41 0.95 3.23
N ASP A 54 -8.71 0.68 3.37
CA ASP A 54 -9.70 1.68 3.81
C ASP A 54 -9.46 2.14 5.27
N THR A 55 -8.53 1.52 6.01
CA THR A 55 -7.97 2.00 7.28
C THR A 55 -7.65 3.49 7.28
N LEU A 56 -7.13 4.03 6.17
CA LEU A 56 -6.82 5.46 6.07
C LEU A 56 -8.10 6.32 6.20
N ALA A 57 -9.22 5.91 5.59
CA ALA A 57 -10.49 6.61 5.78
C ALA A 57 -10.97 6.55 7.24
N LEU A 58 -10.73 5.44 7.92
CA LEU A 58 -11.11 5.25 9.32
C LEU A 58 -10.32 6.16 10.27
N ILE A 59 -9.04 6.43 10.01
CA ILE A 59 -8.23 7.31 10.87
C ILE A 59 -8.42 8.81 10.58
N ALA A 60 -8.90 9.17 9.38
CA ALA A 60 -9.16 10.54 8.97
C ALA A 60 -9.90 11.44 10.00
N PRO A 61 -10.99 11.00 10.65
CA PRO A 61 -11.68 11.82 11.65
C PRO A 61 -10.79 12.15 12.85
N PHE A 62 -9.97 11.21 13.32
CA PHE A 62 -9.07 11.43 14.46
C PHE A 62 -7.91 12.35 14.12
N LEU A 63 -7.37 12.27 12.90
CA LEU A 63 -6.38 13.23 12.41
C LEU A 63 -6.94 14.66 12.41
N ALA A 64 -8.21 14.82 12.01
CA ALA A 64 -8.88 16.11 12.04
C ALA A 64 -9.13 16.60 13.47
N TYR A 65 -9.60 15.71 14.36
CA TYR A 65 -9.85 15.98 15.78
C TYR A 65 -8.59 16.45 16.51
N HIS A 66 -7.45 15.77 16.31
CA HIS A 66 -6.15 16.12 16.88
C HIS A 66 -5.44 17.27 16.14
N ASN A 67 -6.16 17.96 15.25
CA ASN A 67 -5.68 19.16 14.57
C ASN A 67 -4.40 18.94 13.75
N ILE A 68 -4.20 17.72 13.21
CA ILE A 68 -3.10 17.41 12.30
C ILE A 68 -3.24 18.28 11.05
N LYS A 69 -2.12 18.84 10.62
CA LYS A 69 -2.05 19.71 9.45
C LYS A 69 -1.55 18.95 8.23
N GLU A 70 -2.07 19.30 7.05
CA GLU A 70 -1.62 18.72 5.78
C GLU A 70 -0.11 18.89 5.57
N GLU A 71 0.47 20.00 6.03
CA GLU A 71 1.91 20.24 5.95
C GLU A 71 2.72 19.27 6.81
N GLN A 72 2.17 18.75 7.92
CA GLN A 72 2.82 17.71 8.72
C GLN A 72 2.87 16.39 7.95
N ILE A 73 1.79 16.05 7.22
CA ILE A 73 1.73 14.86 6.35
C ILE A 73 2.74 14.97 5.21
N SER A 74 2.83 16.15 4.56
CA SER A 74 3.85 16.41 3.54
C SER A 74 5.27 16.33 4.10
N ALA A 75 5.52 16.93 5.27
CA ALA A 75 6.84 16.88 5.91
C ALA A 75 7.25 15.46 6.28
N MET A 76 6.29 14.62 6.69
CA MET A 76 6.51 13.20 6.94
C MET A 76 6.97 12.49 5.66
N GLY A 77 6.28 12.67 4.53
CA GLY A 77 6.68 12.07 3.24
C GLY A 77 8.02 12.59 2.71
N GLN A 78 8.37 13.85 2.98
CA GLN A 78 9.68 14.39 2.61
C GLN A 78 10.83 13.73 3.38
N ARG A 79 10.58 13.35 4.64
CA ARG A 79 11.58 12.73 5.53
C ARG A 79 11.57 11.20 5.48
N ALA A 80 10.53 10.60 4.92
CA ALA A 80 10.37 9.16 4.84
C ALA A 80 11.59 8.49 4.22
N ALA A 81 12.04 7.37 4.79
CA ALA A 81 13.09 6.59 4.18
C ALA A 81 12.63 6.02 2.83
N LEU A 82 13.54 5.86 1.89
CA LEU A 82 13.29 5.07 0.69
C LEU A 82 13.81 3.66 0.91
N THR A 83 13.14 2.67 0.32
CA THR A 83 13.65 1.31 0.27
C THR A 83 15.02 1.34 -0.42
N GLN A 84 16.01 0.64 0.14
CA GLN A 84 17.37 0.66 -0.39
C GLN A 84 17.37 0.26 -1.89
N GLY A 85 18.15 0.95 -2.71
CA GLY A 85 18.20 0.74 -4.17
C GLY A 85 17.07 1.38 -4.96
N THR A 86 16.06 1.98 -4.31
CA THR A 86 15.00 2.70 -5.04
C THR A 86 15.55 3.81 -5.94
N PRO A 87 16.46 4.71 -5.48
CA PRO A 87 17.00 5.75 -6.36
C PRO A 87 17.72 5.18 -7.58
N ASP A 88 18.50 4.11 -7.40
CA ASP A 88 19.28 3.45 -8.45
C ASP A 88 18.36 2.82 -9.50
N LEU A 89 17.36 2.06 -9.05
CA LEU A 89 16.39 1.43 -9.94
C LEU A 89 15.61 2.46 -10.75
N ILE A 90 15.11 3.51 -10.08
CA ILE A 90 14.34 4.57 -10.73
C ILE A 90 15.19 5.34 -11.74
N ALA A 91 16.45 5.65 -11.41
CA ALA A 91 17.38 6.30 -12.35
C ALA A 91 17.60 5.44 -13.60
N ARG A 92 17.85 4.15 -13.40
CA ARG A 92 18.08 3.19 -14.49
C ARG A 92 16.85 3.00 -15.38
N LEU A 93 15.67 2.89 -14.79
CA LEU A 93 14.39 2.82 -15.53
C LEU A 93 14.21 4.04 -16.44
N LYS A 94 14.55 5.25 -15.96
CA LYS A 94 14.47 6.47 -16.76
C LYS A 94 15.49 6.52 -17.88
N GLU A 95 16.74 6.16 -17.61
CA GLU A 95 17.79 6.07 -18.63
C GLU A 95 17.37 5.12 -19.77
N ARG A 96 16.65 4.05 -19.42
CA ARG A 96 16.14 3.04 -20.35
C ARG A 96 14.79 3.40 -20.98
N GLY A 97 14.26 4.59 -20.69
CA GLY A 97 13.03 5.11 -21.31
C GLY A 97 11.73 4.46 -20.82
N TRP A 98 11.72 3.88 -19.61
CA TRP A 98 10.49 3.39 -18.99
C TRP A 98 9.60 4.54 -18.56
N GLN A 99 8.28 4.32 -18.67
CA GLN A 99 7.31 5.17 -18.00
C GLN A 99 6.99 4.58 -16.63
N ILE A 100 7.19 5.38 -15.59
CA ILE A 100 7.08 4.97 -14.20
C ILE A 100 5.81 5.58 -13.62
N PHE A 101 5.01 4.73 -12.99
CA PHE A 101 3.75 5.06 -12.33
C PHE A 101 3.80 4.62 -10.87
N CYS A 102 2.97 5.26 -10.05
CA CYS A 102 2.79 4.90 -8.65
C CYS A 102 1.30 4.87 -8.33
N ILE A 103 0.83 3.83 -7.65
CA ILE A 103 -0.53 3.75 -7.12
C ILE A 103 -0.44 3.41 -5.64
N SER A 104 -1.02 4.22 -4.76
CA SER A 104 -0.90 4.02 -3.31
C SER A 104 -2.19 4.31 -2.57
N THR A 105 -2.42 3.59 -1.48
CA THR A 105 -3.45 3.91 -0.49
C THR A 105 -3.15 5.21 0.26
N SER A 106 -1.88 5.61 0.36
CA SER A 106 -1.43 6.82 1.06
C SER A 106 -2.20 8.08 0.67
N TYR A 107 -2.34 9.00 1.63
CA TYR A 107 -2.82 10.35 1.34
C TYR A 107 -1.91 11.10 0.36
N GLU A 108 -2.52 11.90 -0.50
CA GLU A 108 -1.85 12.65 -1.57
C GLU A 108 -0.69 13.51 -1.07
N GLN A 109 -0.82 14.13 0.11
CA GLN A 109 0.23 14.95 0.71
C GLN A 109 1.51 14.14 0.98
N TYR A 110 1.35 12.88 1.41
CA TYR A 110 2.45 11.95 1.68
C TYR A 110 2.99 11.36 0.38
N ALA A 111 2.11 10.77 -0.43
CA ALA A 111 2.48 10.09 -1.67
C ALA A 111 3.25 11.01 -2.62
N LEU A 112 2.71 12.21 -2.89
CA LEU A 112 3.32 13.18 -3.80
C LEU A 112 4.66 13.73 -3.27
N SER A 113 4.86 13.72 -1.95
CA SER A 113 6.14 14.14 -1.37
C SER A 113 7.26 13.12 -1.63
N ILE A 114 6.94 11.82 -1.62
CA ILE A 114 7.89 10.74 -1.90
C ILE A 114 8.15 10.63 -3.41
N THR A 115 7.10 10.57 -4.23
CA THR A 115 7.23 10.41 -5.68
C THR A 115 7.97 11.57 -6.33
N ARG A 116 7.82 12.80 -5.80
CA ARG A 116 8.61 13.97 -6.24
C ARG A 116 10.11 13.79 -6.01
N ARG A 117 10.54 13.20 -4.88
CA ARG A 117 11.96 12.90 -4.61
C ARG A 117 12.53 11.88 -5.60
N LEU A 118 11.67 11.01 -6.12
CA LEU A 118 11.99 10.04 -7.17
C LEU A 118 11.79 10.60 -8.58
N ASN A 119 11.41 11.88 -8.72
CA ASN A 119 11.11 12.53 -10.00
C ASN A 119 10.06 11.77 -10.83
N ILE A 120 9.05 11.18 -10.18
CA ILE A 120 7.87 10.58 -10.84
C ILE A 120 6.83 11.70 -11.02
N PRO A 121 6.34 11.97 -12.25
CA PRO A 121 5.38 13.04 -12.48
C PRO A 121 4.06 12.82 -11.75
N ASN A 122 3.43 13.90 -11.25
CA ASN A 122 2.17 13.81 -10.51
C ASN A 122 1.06 13.14 -11.33
N GLU A 123 1.02 13.37 -12.65
CA GLU A 123 0.05 12.76 -13.57
C GLU A 123 0.22 11.24 -13.75
N ASN A 124 1.30 10.68 -13.20
CA ASN A 124 1.58 9.25 -13.14
C ASN A 124 1.39 8.68 -11.73
N VAL A 125 0.81 9.45 -10.81
CA VAL A 125 0.55 9.03 -9.43
C VAL A 125 -0.96 9.00 -9.18
N ALA A 126 -1.46 7.84 -8.76
CA ALA A 126 -2.81 7.71 -8.20
C ALA A 126 -2.69 7.44 -6.71
N CYS A 127 -3.38 8.24 -5.90
CA CYS A 127 -3.32 8.17 -4.45
C CYS A 127 -4.61 8.71 -3.84
N THR A 128 -4.71 8.66 -2.53
CA THR A 128 -5.93 9.04 -1.82
C THR A 128 -6.02 10.54 -1.67
N SER A 129 -7.01 11.14 -2.35
CA SER A 129 -7.35 12.54 -2.12
C SER A 129 -7.81 12.72 -0.68
N PHE A 130 -7.23 13.71 0.00
CA PHE A 130 -7.45 13.90 1.42
C PHE A 130 -7.57 15.37 1.79
N PRO A 131 -8.79 15.94 1.74
CA PRO A 131 -9.02 17.37 1.99
C PRO A 131 -9.10 17.68 3.49
N LEU A 132 -8.07 17.30 4.26
CA LEU A 132 -8.02 17.40 5.72
C LEU A 132 -8.28 18.82 6.24
N ASN A 133 -7.71 19.84 5.59
CA ASN A 133 -7.95 21.25 5.95
C ASN A 133 -9.42 21.65 5.77
N ARG A 134 -10.14 21.04 4.81
CA ARG A 134 -11.58 21.23 4.66
C ARG A 134 -12.37 20.48 5.73
N ILE A 135 -11.99 19.24 6.04
CA ILE A 135 -12.59 18.44 7.12
C ILE A 135 -12.48 19.20 8.46
N ARG A 136 -11.27 19.66 8.80
CA ARG A 136 -11.01 20.43 10.03
C ARG A 136 -11.85 21.69 10.16
N ARG A 137 -12.04 22.45 9.08
CA ARG A 137 -12.90 23.66 9.07
C ARG A 137 -14.39 23.35 9.28
N LEU A 138 -14.82 22.12 8.99
CA LEU A 138 -16.21 21.69 9.15
C LEU A 138 -16.50 21.11 10.54
N LEU A 139 -15.48 20.79 11.34
CA LEU A 139 -15.67 20.34 12.72
C LEU A 139 -16.44 21.40 13.53
N ARG A 140 -17.45 20.94 14.26
CA ARG A 140 -18.26 21.72 15.21
C ARG A 140 -18.18 21.07 16.58
N LYS A 141 -18.75 21.75 17.59
CA LYS A 141 -18.74 21.27 18.98
C LYS A 141 -19.25 19.83 19.10
N ASP A 142 -20.33 19.49 18.41
CA ASP A 142 -20.92 18.15 18.46
C ASP A 142 -20.00 17.09 17.80
N ASP A 143 -19.25 17.45 16.74
CA ASP A 143 -18.22 16.58 16.18
C ASP A 143 -17.11 16.31 17.20
N PHE A 144 -16.63 17.34 17.90
CA PHE A 144 -15.59 17.17 18.92
C PHE A 144 -16.06 16.26 20.06
N VAL A 145 -17.30 16.41 20.52
CA VAL A 145 -17.88 15.56 21.58
C VAL A 145 -17.99 14.11 21.10
N LEU A 146 -18.46 13.89 19.87
CA LEU A 146 -18.58 12.56 19.29
C LEU A 146 -17.21 11.88 19.14
N LEU A 147 -16.22 12.58 18.58
CA LEU A 147 -14.87 12.06 18.36
C LEU A 147 -14.12 11.81 19.67
N GLU A 148 -14.26 12.69 20.66
CA GLU A 148 -13.68 12.49 21.99
C GLU A 148 -14.26 11.24 22.68
N ARG A 149 -15.58 11.04 22.59
CA ARG A 149 -16.23 9.85 23.15
C ARG A 149 -15.74 8.59 22.44
N ALA A 150 -15.77 8.58 21.10
CA ALA A 150 -15.33 7.44 20.30
C ALA A 150 -13.87 7.08 20.59
N GLU A 151 -12.96 8.06 20.64
CA GLU A 151 -11.56 7.83 20.98
C GLU A 151 -11.40 7.16 22.36
N LYS A 152 -12.09 7.66 23.39
CA LYS A 152 -12.04 7.08 24.74
C LYS A 152 -12.56 5.65 24.77
N GLU A 153 -13.64 5.37 24.04
CA GLU A 153 -14.22 4.03 23.94
C GLU A 153 -13.25 3.06 23.23
N ILE A 154 -12.72 3.47 22.07
CA ILE A 154 -11.78 2.65 21.29
C ILE A 154 -10.53 2.32 22.11
N MET A 155 -10.02 3.28 22.88
CA MET A 155 -8.83 3.11 23.73
C MET A 155 -9.02 2.13 24.89
N ASN A 156 -10.26 1.70 25.19
CA ASN A 156 -10.53 0.67 26.20
C ASN A 156 -10.56 -0.75 25.63
N PHE A 157 -10.57 -0.91 24.30
CA PHE A 157 -10.61 -2.23 23.68
C PHE A 157 -9.23 -2.86 23.56
N ASN A 158 -9.19 -4.17 23.72
CA ASN A 158 -8.02 -4.98 23.43
C ASN A 158 -8.14 -5.60 22.03
N PRO A 159 -7.30 -5.19 21.05
CA PRO A 159 -7.39 -5.65 19.66
C PRO A 159 -7.12 -7.15 19.48
N PHE A 160 -6.66 -7.85 20.52
CA PHE A 160 -6.36 -9.29 20.45
C PHE A 160 -7.51 -10.19 20.92
N VAL A 161 -8.51 -9.64 21.62
CA VAL A 161 -9.58 -10.46 22.23
C VAL A 161 -10.99 -9.87 22.10
N ASP A 162 -11.12 -8.58 21.77
CA ASP A 162 -12.40 -7.86 21.81
C ASP A 162 -13.07 -7.70 20.43
N ASP A 163 -12.84 -8.61 19.48
CA ASP A 163 -13.32 -8.48 18.08
C ASP A 163 -14.80 -8.10 17.96
N THR A 164 -15.69 -8.77 18.71
CA THR A 164 -17.13 -8.47 18.68
C THR A 164 -17.44 -7.07 19.20
N LEU A 165 -16.79 -6.66 20.30
CA LEU A 165 -17.01 -5.34 20.90
C LEU A 165 -16.48 -4.23 19.99
N ILE A 166 -15.27 -4.43 19.44
CA ILE A 166 -14.66 -3.54 18.45
C ILE A 166 -15.62 -3.38 17.28
N LYS A 167 -16.05 -4.49 16.69
CA LYS A 167 -16.94 -4.47 15.54
C LYS A 167 -18.23 -3.70 15.81
N ASP A 168 -18.96 -4.04 16.86
CA ASP A 168 -20.28 -3.45 17.13
C ASP A 168 -20.18 -1.94 17.42
N ASN A 169 -19.17 -1.51 18.20
CA ASN A 169 -18.98 -0.11 18.55
C ASN A 169 -18.48 0.71 17.36
N LEU A 170 -17.50 0.21 16.62
CA LEU A 170 -16.96 0.92 15.46
C LEU A 170 -17.97 0.92 14.30
N ASP A 171 -18.80 -0.12 14.14
CA ASP A 171 -19.90 -0.11 13.17
C ASP A 171 -20.94 0.97 13.50
N HIS A 172 -21.30 1.12 14.78
CA HIS A 172 -22.20 2.18 15.22
C HIS A 172 -21.60 3.57 14.96
N PHE A 173 -20.35 3.78 15.39
CA PHE A 173 -19.66 5.06 15.22
C PHE A 173 -19.49 5.45 13.75
N TYR A 174 -18.84 4.61 12.92
CA TYR A 174 -18.48 4.98 11.54
C TYR A 174 -19.68 5.00 10.60
N TRP A 175 -20.69 4.15 10.81
CA TRP A 175 -21.77 3.99 9.82
C TRP A 175 -23.11 4.56 10.27
N GLN A 176 -23.31 4.85 11.55
CA GLN A 176 -24.57 5.40 12.05
C GLN A 176 -24.41 6.83 12.57
N GLU A 177 -23.40 7.10 13.41
CA GLU A 177 -23.28 8.41 14.07
C GLU A 177 -22.45 9.42 13.26
N LEU A 178 -21.21 9.08 12.90
CA LEU A 178 -20.30 9.98 12.18
C LEU A 178 -20.93 10.52 10.88
N PRO A 179 -21.61 9.72 10.04
CA PRO A 179 -22.23 10.23 8.80
C PRO A 179 -23.33 11.28 9.01
N GLN A 180 -23.91 11.38 10.22
CA GLN A 180 -24.92 12.40 10.55
C GLN A 180 -24.30 13.79 10.75
N THR A 181 -22.99 13.87 10.97
CA THR A 181 -22.30 15.14 11.20
C THR A 181 -21.83 15.79 9.90
N ASN A 182 -21.50 17.08 9.95
CA ASN A 182 -21.02 17.79 8.77
C ASN A 182 -19.60 17.38 8.38
N SER A 183 -18.74 17.10 9.36
CA SER A 183 -17.38 16.62 9.09
C SER A 183 -17.40 15.17 8.60
N GLY A 184 -18.27 14.34 9.17
CA GLY A 184 -18.42 12.93 8.80
C GLY A 184 -18.87 12.70 7.36
N LYS A 185 -19.73 13.58 6.82
CA LYS A 185 -20.09 13.56 5.37
C LYS A 185 -18.90 13.79 4.43
N LEU A 186 -17.87 14.50 4.88
CA LEU A 186 -16.66 14.73 4.08
C LEU A 186 -15.63 13.62 4.35
N VAL A 187 -15.54 13.14 5.59
CA VAL A 187 -14.74 11.96 5.94
C VAL A 187 -15.17 10.74 5.12
N SER A 188 -16.47 10.51 4.95
CA SER A 188 -16.99 9.39 4.15
C SER A 188 -16.70 9.48 2.65
N GLN A 189 -16.19 10.63 2.18
CA GLN A 189 -15.71 10.81 0.81
C GLN A 189 -14.23 10.47 0.64
N VAL A 190 -13.49 10.28 1.73
CA VAL A 190 -12.10 9.80 1.69
C VAL A 190 -12.16 8.33 1.26
N LYS A 191 -11.66 8.04 0.06
CA LYS A 191 -11.65 6.69 -0.52
C LYS A 191 -10.21 6.25 -0.78
N PRO A 192 -9.62 5.48 0.15
CA PRO A 192 -8.29 4.91 -0.04
C PRO A 192 -8.14 4.16 -1.36
N VAL A 193 -7.04 4.37 -2.09
CA VAL A 193 -6.83 3.72 -3.39
C VAL A 193 -6.18 2.35 -3.17
N GLY A 194 -6.95 1.45 -2.56
CA GLY A 194 -6.59 0.05 -2.30
C GLY A 194 -7.40 -0.94 -3.14
N GLY A 195 -6.96 -2.19 -3.20
CA GLY A 195 -7.69 -3.30 -3.80
C GLY A 195 -8.18 -3.02 -5.23
N LYS A 196 -9.49 -3.02 -5.44
CA LYS A 196 -10.10 -2.78 -6.76
C LYS A 196 -9.79 -1.38 -7.29
N ARG A 197 -9.66 -0.39 -6.41
CA ARG A 197 -9.36 1.00 -6.82
C ARG A 197 -7.93 1.11 -7.38
N LYS A 198 -6.98 0.24 -6.94
CA LYS A 198 -5.67 0.13 -7.61
C LYS A 198 -5.78 -0.43 -9.04
N VAL A 199 -6.67 -1.41 -9.25
CA VAL A 199 -6.94 -1.95 -10.60
C VAL A 199 -7.52 -0.86 -11.50
N GLU A 200 -8.50 -0.11 -11.02
CA GLU A 200 -9.14 0.99 -11.76
C GLU A 200 -8.13 2.09 -12.12
N ALA A 201 -7.26 2.48 -11.19
CA ALA A 201 -6.18 3.43 -11.44
C ALA A 201 -5.18 2.91 -12.49
N LEU A 202 -4.77 1.64 -12.41
CA LEU A 202 -3.87 1.04 -13.39
C LEU A 202 -4.52 0.94 -14.78
N GLN A 203 -5.81 0.61 -14.86
CA GLN A 203 -6.59 0.60 -16.10
C GLN A 203 -6.70 2.00 -16.71
N HIS A 204 -6.89 3.04 -15.87
CA HIS A 204 -6.89 4.42 -16.32
C HIS A 204 -5.54 4.81 -16.94
N PHE A 205 -4.42 4.50 -16.29
CA PHE A 205 -3.09 4.72 -16.85
C PHE A 205 -2.85 3.91 -18.13
N SER A 206 -3.25 2.64 -18.15
CA SER A 206 -3.19 1.75 -19.33
C SER A 206 -3.93 2.32 -20.54
N ALA A 207 -5.14 2.84 -20.33
CA ALA A 207 -5.94 3.51 -21.36
C ALA A 207 -5.26 4.80 -21.86
N LYS A 208 -4.77 5.65 -20.95
CA LYS A 208 -4.02 6.88 -21.28
C LYS A 208 -2.78 6.59 -22.12
N MET A 209 -2.08 5.50 -21.83
CA MET A 209 -0.88 5.09 -22.58
C MET A 209 -1.18 4.31 -23.87
N GLY A 210 -2.45 3.94 -24.14
CA GLY A 210 -2.84 3.15 -25.30
C GLY A 210 -2.20 1.75 -25.32
N LYS A 211 -1.93 1.16 -24.15
CA LYS A 211 -1.25 -0.15 -24.02
C LYS A 211 -1.98 -1.05 -23.05
N THR A 212 -2.34 -2.24 -23.51
CA THR A 212 -2.95 -3.30 -22.69
C THR A 212 -2.06 -3.72 -21.52
N LEU A 213 -2.65 -4.23 -20.44
CA LEU A 213 -1.95 -4.68 -19.24
C LEU A 213 -0.90 -5.80 -19.50
N SER A 214 -0.97 -6.49 -20.64
CA SER A 214 0.06 -7.43 -21.09
C SER A 214 1.45 -6.77 -21.30
N HIS A 215 1.50 -5.45 -21.41
CA HIS A 215 2.73 -4.66 -21.58
C HIS A 215 3.23 -4.01 -20.28
N TRP A 216 2.54 -4.27 -19.17
CA TRP A 216 2.82 -3.62 -17.89
C TRP A 216 3.57 -4.56 -16.94
N ALA A 217 4.55 -4.01 -16.25
CA ALA A 217 5.04 -4.54 -14.99
C ALA A 217 4.31 -3.85 -13.83
N ALA A 218 3.87 -4.61 -12.83
CA ALA A 218 3.27 -4.06 -11.61
C ALA A 218 3.93 -4.68 -10.38
N ILE A 219 4.27 -3.85 -9.40
CA ILE A 219 5.00 -4.23 -8.19
C ILE A 219 4.13 -3.90 -7.00
N GLY A 220 3.92 -4.87 -6.12
CA GLY A 220 3.18 -4.72 -4.87
C GLY A 220 3.69 -5.69 -3.80
N ASP A 221 3.21 -5.54 -2.58
CA ASP A 221 3.70 -6.31 -1.43
C ASP A 221 2.59 -6.83 -0.50
N SER A 222 1.36 -6.32 -0.61
CA SER A 222 0.35 -6.52 0.42
C SER A 222 -1.05 -6.82 -0.12
N ILE A 223 -2.00 -6.98 0.81
CA ILE A 223 -3.42 -7.18 0.51
C ILE A 223 -4.00 -6.02 -0.31
N THR A 224 -3.44 -4.81 -0.23
CA THR A 224 -3.92 -3.69 -1.05
C THR A 224 -3.62 -3.87 -2.54
N ASP A 225 -2.67 -4.75 -2.90
CA ASP A 225 -2.17 -4.94 -4.27
C ASP A 225 -2.68 -6.20 -4.94
N PHE A 226 -3.21 -7.17 -4.20
CA PHE A 226 -3.42 -8.52 -4.74
C PHE A 226 -4.32 -8.52 -5.99
N LYS A 227 -5.37 -7.68 -6.03
CA LYS A 227 -6.25 -7.54 -7.19
C LYS A 227 -5.50 -6.95 -8.40
N MET A 228 -4.62 -5.97 -8.18
CA MET A 228 -3.77 -5.37 -9.22
C MET A 228 -2.78 -6.41 -9.77
N LEU A 229 -2.06 -7.09 -8.90
CA LEU A 229 -1.10 -8.14 -9.28
C LEU A 229 -1.80 -9.27 -10.04
N GLN A 230 -2.93 -9.76 -9.53
CA GLN A 230 -3.71 -10.80 -10.20
C GLN A 230 -4.18 -10.37 -11.59
N THR A 231 -4.64 -9.12 -11.72
CA THR A 231 -5.15 -8.59 -13.00
C THR A 231 -4.03 -8.51 -14.04
N VAL A 232 -2.86 -7.99 -13.66
CA VAL A 232 -1.69 -7.91 -14.55
C VAL A 232 -1.19 -9.31 -14.93
N ASN A 233 -1.12 -10.22 -13.96
CA ASN A 233 -0.69 -11.59 -14.19
C ASN A 233 -1.61 -12.31 -15.20
N LYS A 234 -2.94 -12.23 -15.00
CA LYS A 234 -3.96 -12.81 -15.89
C LYS A 234 -3.93 -12.18 -17.29
N ALA A 235 -3.60 -10.90 -17.40
CA ALA A 235 -3.48 -10.21 -18.67
C ALA A 235 -2.19 -10.55 -19.44
N GLY A 236 -1.30 -11.39 -18.90
CA GLY A 236 -0.03 -11.73 -19.53
C GLY A 236 1.09 -10.72 -19.27
N GLY A 237 0.85 -9.71 -18.42
CA GLY A 237 1.88 -8.77 -17.96
C GLY A 237 2.83 -9.41 -16.95
N LEU A 238 3.64 -8.57 -16.29
CA LEU A 238 4.60 -8.99 -15.27
C LEU A 238 4.16 -8.49 -13.90
N ALA A 239 3.48 -9.34 -13.12
CA ALA A 239 3.16 -9.04 -11.73
C ALA A 239 4.32 -9.47 -10.81
N ILE A 240 4.81 -8.56 -9.99
CA ILE A 240 6.00 -8.76 -9.14
C ILE A 240 5.59 -8.55 -7.68
N ALA A 241 5.75 -9.58 -6.86
CA ALA A 241 5.63 -9.48 -5.42
C ALA A 241 7.00 -9.14 -4.80
N PHE A 242 7.14 -7.96 -4.17
CA PHE A 242 8.40 -7.53 -3.55
C PHE A 242 8.29 -7.54 -2.01
N ASN A 243 9.10 -8.35 -1.32
CA ASN A 243 9.01 -8.53 0.15
C ASN A 243 7.56 -8.74 0.65
N ALA A 244 6.77 -9.43 -0.17
CA ALA A 244 5.33 -9.53 -0.02
C ALA A 244 4.86 -10.41 1.15
N ASN A 245 3.65 -10.15 1.62
CA ASN A 245 2.94 -11.02 2.56
C ASN A 245 2.13 -12.12 1.82
N GLU A 246 1.43 -12.95 2.59
CA GLU A 246 0.59 -14.06 2.11
C GLU A 246 -0.56 -13.62 1.20
N TYR A 247 -0.99 -12.36 1.29
CA TYR A 247 -2.12 -11.85 0.52
C TYR A 247 -1.72 -11.44 -0.89
N ALA A 248 -0.49 -10.96 -1.10
CA ALA A 248 -0.01 -10.56 -2.43
C ALA A 248 0.71 -11.70 -3.17
N LEU A 249 1.53 -12.48 -2.45
CA LEU A 249 2.44 -13.45 -3.05
C LEU A 249 1.76 -14.45 -4.02
N PRO A 250 0.60 -15.07 -3.70
CA PRO A 250 -0.03 -16.06 -4.57
C PRO A 250 -0.50 -15.53 -5.94
N TYR A 251 -0.63 -14.21 -6.08
CA TYR A 251 -1.23 -13.59 -7.25
C TYR A 251 -0.20 -13.05 -8.25
N ALA A 252 1.07 -13.02 -7.86
CA ALA A 252 2.15 -12.51 -8.68
C ALA A 252 2.61 -13.53 -9.75
N THR A 253 3.29 -13.01 -10.78
CA THR A 253 3.97 -13.81 -11.81
C THR A 253 5.31 -14.31 -11.28
N MET A 254 6.04 -13.43 -10.60
CA MET A 254 7.30 -13.71 -9.92
C MET A 254 7.36 -12.96 -8.59
N SER A 255 8.32 -13.31 -7.75
CA SER A 255 8.63 -12.55 -6.55
C SER A 255 10.12 -12.27 -6.41
N LEU A 256 10.41 -11.26 -5.62
CA LEU A 256 11.74 -10.95 -5.11
C LEU A 256 11.62 -10.68 -3.61
N ALA A 257 12.34 -11.45 -2.80
CA ALA A 257 12.65 -11.05 -1.44
C ALA A 257 14.09 -10.50 -1.40
N SER A 258 14.22 -9.20 -1.11
CA SER A 258 15.51 -8.53 -1.04
C SER A 258 15.44 -7.28 -0.17
N THR A 259 16.53 -7.01 0.54
CA THR A 259 16.77 -5.73 1.21
C THR A 259 17.01 -4.58 0.23
N ASN A 260 17.20 -4.86 -1.06
CA ASN A 260 17.51 -3.87 -2.09
C ASN A 260 16.58 -4.02 -3.31
N LEU A 261 15.86 -2.94 -3.66
CA LEU A 261 14.91 -2.92 -4.77
C LEU A 261 15.59 -2.96 -6.15
N ASP A 262 16.82 -2.45 -6.31
CA ASP A 262 17.55 -2.47 -7.60
C ASP A 262 17.86 -3.89 -8.08
N ASP A 263 17.80 -4.89 -7.19
CA ASP A 263 17.91 -6.29 -7.60
C ASP A 263 16.83 -6.67 -8.64
N LEU A 264 15.65 -6.03 -8.60
CA LEU A 264 14.61 -6.20 -9.62
C LEU A 264 15.10 -5.93 -11.04
N TRP A 265 16.16 -5.14 -11.23
CA TRP A 265 16.71 -4.86 -12.54
C TRP A 265 17.02 -6.13 -13.33
N ILE A 266 17.46 -7.20 -12.68
CA ILE A 266 17.74 -8.49 -13.32
C ILE A 266 16.50 -9.01 -14.07
N ALA A 267 15.33 -8.93 -13.45
CA ALA A 267 14.07 -9.35 -14.06
C ALA A 267 13.59 -8.33 -15.10
N LEU A 268 13.67 -7.04 -14.78
CA LEU A 268 13.18 -5.96 -15.65
C LEU A 268 13.98 -5.85 -16.96
N GLU A 269 15.29 -6.10 -16.93
CA GLU A 269 16.11 -6.20 -18.14
C GLU A 269 15.66 -7.38 -19.02
N GLY A 270 15.35 -8.52 -18.41
CA GLY A 270 14.75 -9.66 -19.09
C GLY A 270 13.42 -9.32 -19.76
N TRP A 271 12.58 -8.56 -19.06
CA TRP A 271 11.31 -8.07 -19.59
C TRP A 271 11.51 -7.21 -20.84
N GLU A 272 12.49 -6.30 -20.84
CA GLU A 272 12.79 -5.48 -22.02
C GLU A 272 13.22 -6.32 -23.23
N LYS A 273 14.04 -7.34 -23.00
CA LYS A 273 14.70 -8.10 -24.07
C LYS A 273 13.78 -9.14 -24.72
N GLY A 274 12.89 -9.75 -23.95
CA GLY A 274 12.07 -10.86 -24.44
C GLY A 274 10.77 -11.08 -23.68
N GLY A 275 10.30 -10.08 -22.93
CA GLY A 275 9.04 -10.14 -22.20
C GLY A 275 9.01 -11.29 -21.19
N ARG A 276 7.79 -11.78 -20.92
CA ARG A 276 7.50 -12.74 -19.85
C ARG A 276 8.35 -14.01 -19.91
N SER A 277 8.58 -14.57 -21.10
CA SER A 277 9.34 -15.83 -21.27
C SER A 277 10.84 -15.65 -21.00
N SER A 278 11.39 -14.47 -21.28
CA SER A 278 12.78 -14.15 -20.93
C SER A 278 12.93 -13.97 -19.41
N VAL A 279 11.95 -13.32 -18.77
CA VAL A 279 11.94 -13.19 -17.30
C VAL A 279 11.88 -14.55 -16.64
N GLU A 280 10.98 -15.43 -17.09
CA GLU A 280 10.85 -16.79 -16.56
C GLU A 280 12.18 -17.55 -16.57
N LYS A 281 12.91 -17.54 -17.69
CA LYS A 281 14.20 -18.23 -17.79
C LYS A 281 15.24 -17.66 -16.81
N ILE A 282 15.27 -16.34 -16.66
CA ILE A 282 16.20 -15.65 -15.75
C ILE A 282 15.86 -15.97 -14.30
N VAL A 283 14.58 -15.85 -13.93
CA VAL A 283 14.10 -16.09 -12.56
C VAL A 283 14.29 -17.56 -12.17
N LYS A 284 13.88 -18.52 -13.02
CA LYS A 284 14.12 -19.96 -12.78
C LYS A 284 15.61 -20.32 -12.72
N GLY A 285 16.47 -19.55 -13.40
CA GLY A 285 17.92 -19.68 -13.30
C GLY A 285 18.47 -19.18 -11.95
N ARG A 286 17.92 -18.06 -11.45
CA ARG A 286 18.31 -17.44 -10.17
C ARG A 286 17.80 -18.24 -8.96
N GLU A 287 16.62 -18.83 -9.04
CA GLU A 287 16.09 -19.76 -8.03
C GLU A 287 17.10 -20.86 -7.69
N LYS A 288 17.72 -21.47 -8.72
CA LYS A 288 18.70 -22.56 -8.54
C LYS A 288 20.01 -22.13 -7.91
N ALA A 289 20.33 -20.84 -7.96
CA ALA A 289 21.57 -20.32 -7.38
C ALA A 289 21.46 -20.04 -5.88
N ASP A 290 20.24 -20.14 -5.33
CA ASP A 290 19.82 -19.61 -4.02
C ASP A 290 20.15 -18.11 -3.85
N GLY A 291 19.30 -17.38 -3.12
CA GLY A 291 19.56 -15.95 -2.88
C GLY A 291 20.85 -15.73 -2.07
N LYS A 292 21.39 -14.51 -2.11
CA LYS A 292 22.61 -14.14 -1.38
C LYS A 292 22.28 -13.44 -0.08
N GLY A 293 22.22 -14.21 1.02
CA GLY A 293 21.93 -13.66 2.34
C GLY A 293 20.54 -13.05 2.41
N ASP A 294 20.44 -11.72 2.47
CA ASP A 294 19.17 -10.98 2.51
C ASP A 294 18.82 -10.31 1.16
N ARG A 295 19.38 -10.80 0.06
CA ARG A 295 19.21 -10.24 -1.30
C ARG A 295 19.03 -11.31 -2.35
N GLU A 296 18.49 -10.89 -3.51
CA GLU A 296 18.37 -11.69 -4.72
C GLU A 296 17.58 -13.02 -4.57
N HIS A 297 16.62 -13.14 -3.63
CA HIS A 297 15.75 -14.32 -3.54
C HIS A 297 14.61 -14.22 -4.56
N PHE A 298 14.90 -14.64 -5.77
CA PHE A 298 13.95 -14.67 -6.90
C PHE A 298 13.13 -15.94 -6.90
N HIS A 299 11.82 -15.82 -7.18
CA HIS A 299 10.97 -16.99 -7.40
C HIS A 299 9.97 -16.78 -8.56
N TRP A 300 9.73 -17.80 -9.35
CA TRP A 300 8.69 -17.86 -10.39
C TRP A 300 7.44 -18.53 -9.82
N LEU A 301 6.27 -17.92 -10.02
CA LEU A 301 5.07 -18.31 -9.24
C LEU A 301 3.92 -18.87 -10.09
N VAL A 302 3.94 -18.72 -11.41
CA VAL A 302 2.82 -19.07 -12.32
C VAL A 302 2.45 -20.57 -12.28
N GLU A 303 3.34 -21.44 -11.82
CA GLU A 303 3.15 -22.90 -11.79
C GLU A 303 3.40 -23.50 -10.40
N THR A 304 3.67 -22.64 -9.41
CA THR A 304 4.13 -23.04 -8.07
C THR A 304 2.93 -23.33 -7.19
N ARG A 305 2.79 -24.59 -6.77
CA ARG A 305 1.66 -25.04 -5.94
C ARG A 305 1.89 -24.82 -4.45
N ASP A 306 3.13 -24.93 -4.00
CA ASP A 306 3.53 -24.71 -2.62
C ASP A 306 4.47 -23.50 -2.54
N ILE A 307 3.98 -22.44 -1.91
CA ILE A 307 4.70 -21.18 -1.72
C ILE A 307 5.18 -21.02 -0.27
N THR A 308 5.10 -22.05 0.58
CA THR A 308 5.34 -21.93 2.03
C THR A 308 6.75 -21.44 2.33
N GLN A 309 7.77 -22.07 1.75
CA GLN A 309 9.18 -21.67 1.94
C GLN A 309 9.46 -20.27 1.36
N VAL A 310 8.87 -19.97 0.20
CA VAL A 310 8.99 -18.65 -0.42
C VAL A 310 8.41 -17.58 0.51
N LEU A 311 7.24 -17.84 1.08
CA LEU A 311 6.56 -16.96 2.01
C LEU A 311 7.38 -16.74 3.29
N GLU A 312 8.02 -17.77 3.83
CA GLU A 312 8.90 -17.63 5.01
C GLU A 312 10.07 -16.68 4.74
N VAL A 313 10.74 -16.82 3.59
CA VAL A 313 11.84 -15.92 3.18
C VAL A 313 11.33 -14.48 3.03
N HIS A 314 10.19 -14.32 2.38
CA HIS A 314 9.54 -13.03 2.20
C HIS A 314 9.17 -12.37 3.53
N LYS A 315 8.50 -13.08 4.44
CA LYS A 315 8.14 -12.55 5.78
C LYS A 315 9.38 -12.18 6.60
N ARG A 316 10.43 -13.00 6.54
CA ARG A 316 11.71 -12.71 7.22
C ARG A 316 12.33 -11.39 6.71
N ILE A 317 12.47 -11.23 5.40
CA ILE A 317 13.08 -10.03 4.81
C ILE A 317 12.16 -8.81 4.99
N ARG A 318 10.84 -8.98 4.86
CA ARG A 318 9.83 -7.94 5.17
C ARG A 318 10.03 -7.40 6.59
N HIS A 319 10.23 -8.29 7.58
CA HIS A 319 10.49 -7.88 8.96
C HIS A 319 11.81 -7.11 9.12
N LEU A 320 12.87 -7.52 8.43
CA LEU A 320 14.16 -6.83 8.44
C LEU A 320 14.06 -5.40 7.88
N VAL A 321 13.32 -5.23 6.77
CA VAL A 321 13.21 -3.94 6.06
C VAL A 321 12.20 -3.00 6.72
N ARG A 322 11.04 -3.51 7.13
CA ARG A 322 9.92 -2.69 7.65
C ARG A 322 9.89 -2.58 9.18
N LYS A 323 10.63 -3.40 9.92
CA LYS A 323 10.67 -3.41 11.40
C LYS A 323 9.28 -3.54 12.02
N GLU A 324 8.85 -2.60 12.87
CA GLU A 324 7.53 -2.61 13.53
C GLU A 324 6.39 -2.61 12.51
N ALA A 325 6.55 -1.86 11.40
CA ALA A 325 5.58 -1.78 10.31
C ALA A 325 5.43 -3.10 9.52
N ALA A 326 6.20 -4.14 9.84
CA ALA A 326 6.03 -5.48 9.27
C ALA A 326 4.95 -6.31 9.98
N LYS A 327 4.53 -5.91 11.19
CA LYS A 327 3.52 -6.61 12.00
C LYS A 327 2.08 -6.19 11.66
N LEU A 328 1.93 -5.14 10.85
CA LEU A 328 0.67 -4.53 10.48
C LEU A 328 0.35 -4.93 9.03
N GLY A 329 -0.89 -5.34 8.77
CA GLY A 329 -1.35 -5.83 7.46
C GLY A 329 -0.51 -7.00 6.92
#